data_AF-B5AK51-F1
#
_entry.id   AF-B5AK51-F1
#
_cell.length_a   1.000
_cell.length_b   1.000
_cell.length_c   1.000
_cell.angle_alpha   90.00
_cell.angle_beta   90.00
_cell.angle_gamma   90.00
#
_symmetry.space_group_name_H-M   'P 1'
#
loop_
_entity.id
_entity.type
_entity.pdbx_description
1 polymer ?
#
loop_
_entity_poly.entity_id
_entity_poly.type
_entity_poly.pdbx_seq_one_letter_code
_entity_poly.pdbx_strand_id
1 'polypeptide(L)'
;PDNMTFHVAMSMVGLFLIALGTGGIKPCVAAFGGDQFEDHQEKQRSTFFSIFYLSINAGSLLSTVITPILRGQECGIHSQQKCYPLAFGVPAALMVVALIVFIMGSGMYNKTAPKGNIMLEVCKCIG
;
A
#
# COMPACT_ATOMS: atom_id res chain seq x y z
N PRO A 1 -11.30 -15.10 30.34
CA PRO A 1 -12.34 -14.49 29.47
C PRO A 1 -11.91 -13.13 28.87
N ASP A 2 -11.04 -12.41 29.58
CA ASP A 2 -10.69 -11.01 29.27
C ASP A 2 -9.59 -10.90 28.20
N ASN A 3 -8.72 -11.90 28.11
CA ASN A 3 -7.63 -11.95 27.13
C ASN A 3 -8.16 -12.04 25.68
N MET A 4 -9.27 -12.76 25.45
CA MET A 4 -9.82 -12.92 24.10
C MET A 4 -10.34 -11.59 23.53
N THR A 5 -11.08 -10.83 24.34
CA THR A 5 -11.60 -9.51 23.96
C THR A 5 -10.46 -8.53 23.67
N PHE A 6 -9.39 -8.57 24.47
CA PHE A 6 -8.21 -7.74 24.26
C PHE A 6 -7.48 -8.06 22.94
N HIS A 7 -7.29 -9.35 22.61
CA HIS A 7 -6.69 -9.76 21.33
C HIS A 7 -7.54 -9.37 20.12
N VAL A 8 -8.87 -9.49 20.22
CA VAL A 8 -9.80 -9.07 19.15
C VAL A 8 -9.76 -7.56 18.98
N ALA A 9 -9.82 -6.78 20.06
CA ALA A 9 -9.75 -5.33 20.02
C ALA A 9 -8.46 -4.84 19.35
N MET A 10 -7.30 -5.40 19.74
CA MET A 10 -6.01 -5.05 19.14
C MET A 10 -5.95 -5.39 17.64
N SER A 11 -6.53 -6.53 17.25
CA SER A 11 -6.59 -6.95 15.85
C SER A 11 -7.49 -6.03 15.01
N MET A 12 -8.63 -5.59 15.55
CA MET A 12 -9.53 -4.65 14.88
C MET A 12 -8.89 -3.27 14.69
N VAL A 13 -8.19 -2.78 15.71
CA VAL A 13 -7.41 -1.53 15.59
C VAL A 13 -6.34 -1.65 14.52
N GLY A 14 -5.60 -2.76 14.49
CA GLY A 14 -4.58 -3.02 13.46
C GLY A 14 -5.16 -3.04 12.04
N LEU A 15 -6.27 -3.76 11.83
CA LEU A 15 -6.95 -3.81 10.53
C LEU A 15 -7.51 -2.46 10.11
N PHE A 16 -8.03 -1.67 11.05
CA PHE A 16 -8.50 -0.31 10.78
C PHE A 16 -7.37 0.61 10.33
N LEU A 17 -6.20 0.55 11.00
CA LEU A 17 -5.02 1.32 10.59
C LEU A 17 -4.52 0.92 9.19
N ILE A 18 -4.52 -0.38 8.86
CA ILE A 18 -4.16 -0.86 7.52
C ILE A 18 -5.15 -0.34 6.48
N ALA A 19 -6.45 -0.38 6.77
CA ALA A 19 -7.49 0.11 5.86
C ALA A 19 -7.34 1.62 5.60
N LEU A 20 -7.13 2.42 6.64
CA LEU A 20 -6.88 3.85 6.51
C LEU A 20 -5.61 4.14 5.71
N GLY A 21 -4.49 3.48 6.05
CA GLY A 21 -3.21 3.69 5.36
C GLY A 21 -3.26 3.32 3.89
N THR A 22 -3.79 2.13 3.57
CA THR A 22 -3.90 1.67 2.17
C THR A 22 -4.92 2.46 1.36
N GLY A 23 -6.01 2.91 1.99
CA GLY A 23 -7.00 3.77 1.35
C GLY A 23 -6.46 5.15 1.01
N GLY A 24 -5.69 5.77 1.91
CA GLY A 24 -5.10 7.09 1.70
C GLY A 24 -3.94 7.10 0.70
N ILE A 25 -3.04 6.11 0.75
CA ILE A 25 -1.82 6.10 -0.06
C ILE A 25 -2.10 5.87 -1.56
N LYS A 26 -3.09 5.05 -1.91
CA LYS A 26 -3.40 4.69 -3.30
C LYS A 26 -3.65 5.89 -4.23
N PRO A 27 -4.58 6.82 -3.93
CA PRO A 27 -4.80 7.98 -4.78
C PRO A 27 -3.59 8.93 -4.78
N CYS A 28 -2.90 9.09 -3.65
CA CYS A 28 -1.74 9.96 -3.54
C CYS A 28 -0.56 9.50 -4.41
N VAL A 29 -0.24 8.20 -4.41
CA VAL A 29 0.89 7.66 -5.18
C VAL A 29 0.62 7.74 -6.69
N ALA A 30 -0.61 7.47 -7.12
CA ALA A 30 -0.98 7.56 -8.53
C ALA A 30 -0.91 9.01 -9.04
N ALA A 31 -1.45 9.97 -8.28
CA ALA A 31 -1.36 11.38 -8.61
C ALA A 31 0.09 11.87 -8.62
N PHE A 32 0.85 11.57 -7.58
CA PHE A 32 2.26 11.96 -7.46
C PHE A 32 3.13 11.39 -8.59
N GLY A 33 2.96 10.12 -8.95
CA GLY A 33 3.67 9.52 -10.07
C GLY A 33 3.33 10.14 -11.43
N GLY A 34 2.08 10.60 -11.61
CA GLY A 34 1.64 11.32 -12.79
C GLY A 34 2.23 12.73 -12.89
N ASP A 35 2.32 13.43 -11.75
CA ASP A 35 2.87 14.80 -11.64
C ASP A 35 4.38 14.89 -11.98
N GLN A 36 5.06 13.74 -12.05
CA GLN A 36 6.47 13.67 -12.46
C GLN A 36 6.69 13.92 -13.95
N PHE A 37 5.66 13.81 -14.79
CA PHE A 37 5.75 13.97 -16.24
C PHE A 37 5.15 15.30 -16.68
N GLU A 38 5.88 16.02 -17.54
CA GLU A 38 5.39 17.24 -18.17
C GLU A 38 4.40 16.94 -19.31
N ASP A 39 3.62 17.94 -19.74
CA ASP A 39 2.57 17.79 -20.76
C ASP A 39 3.10 17.28 -22.12
N HIS A 40 4.38 17.53 -22.44
CA HIS A 40 5.00 17.04 -23.67
C HIS A 40 5.37 15.54 -23.61
N GLN A 41 5.28 14.90 -22.43
CA GLN A 41 5.69 13.52 -22.17
C GLN A 41 4.52 12.53 -22.03
N GLU A 42 3.38 12.80 -22.69
CA GLU A 42 2.17 11.97 -22.56
C GLU A 42 2.40 10.48 -22.85
N LYS A 43 3.25 10.15 -23.84
CA LYS A 43 3.57 8.77 -24.19
C LYS A 43 4.35 8.05 -23.07
N GLN A 44 5.25 8.76 -22.39
CA GLN A 44 6.00 8.21 -21.26
C GLN A 44 5.09 8.06 -20.04
N ARG A 45 4.23 9.04 -19.77
CA ARG A 45 3.19 8.98 -18.73
C ARG A 45 2.25 7.79 -18.91
N SER A 46 1.78 7.54 -20.14
CA SER A 46 0.90 6.39 -20.45
C SER A 46 1.63 5.05 -20.25
N THR A 47 2.89 4.97 -20.69
CA THR A 47 3.73 3.78 -20.46
C THR A 47 3.95 3.54 -18.96
N PHE A 48 4.21 4.59 -18.19
CA PHE A 48 4.34 4.52 -16.73
C PHE A 48 3.07 3.93 -16.08
N PHE A 49 1.90 4.48 -16.40
CA PHE A 49 0.63 3.95 -15.85
C PHE A 49 0.35 2.51 -16.31
N SER A 50 0.73 2.14 -17.53
CA SER A 50 0.60 0.78 -18.04
C SER A 50 1.48 -0.21 -17.26
N ILE A 51 2.75 0.15 -17.00
CA ILE A 51 3.67 -0.64 -16.18
C ILE A 51 3.17 -0.69 -14.73
N PHE A 52 2.73 0.44 -14.18
CA PHE A 52 2.17 0.51 -12.82
C PHE A 52 0.96 -0.43 -12.67
N TYR A 53 0.04 -0.42 -13.62
CA TYR A 53 -1.11 -1.32 -13.64
C TYR A 53 -0.69 -2.80 -13.74
N LEU A 54 0.28 -3.10 -14.62
CA LEU A 54 0.83 -4.44 -14.75
C LEU A 54 1.47 -4.92 -13.43
N SER A 55 2.26 -4.07 -12.76
CA SER A 55 2.88 -4.38 -11.47
C SER A 55 1.86 -4.64 -10.36
N ILE A 56 0.75 -3.88 -10.32
CA ILE A 56 -0.33 -4.13 -9.35
C ILE A 56 -0.97 -5.50 -9.57
N ASN A 57 -1.32 -5.82 -10.81
CA ASN A 57 -1.96 -7.10 -11.14
C ASN A 57 -1.00 -8.27 -10.89
N ALA A 58 0.26 -8.15 -11.30
CA ALA A 58 1.29 -9.14 -11.03
C ALA A 58 1.54 -9.32 -9.53
N GLY A 59 1.63 -8.22 -8.77
CA GLY A 59 1.77 -8.24 -7.32
C GLY A 59 0.58 -8.91 -6.61
N SER A 60 -0.65 -8.64 -7.07
CA SER A 60 -1.85 -9.30 -6.56
C SER A 60 -1.84 -10.80 -6.86
N LEU A 61 -1.45 -11.20 -8.07
CA LEU A 61 -1.31 -12.61 -8.44
C LEU A 61 -0.26 -13.31 -7.57
N LEU A 62 0.93 -12.72 -7.46
CA LEU A 62 2.02 -13.23 -6.61
C LEU A 62 1.58 -13.33 -5.15
N SER A 63 0.92 -12.30 -4.61
CA SER A 63 0.40 -12.32 -3.25
C SER A 63 -0.62 -13.44 -3.06
N THR A 64 -1.49 -13.67 -4.04
CA THR A 64 -2.51 -14.75 -3.99
C THR A 64 -1.87 -16.14 -4.00
N VAL A 65 -0.72 -16.32 -4.65
CA VAL A 65 0.03 -17.58 -4.68
C VAL A 65 0.94 -17.76 -3.46
N ILE A 66 1.65 -16.70 -3.06
CA ILE A 66 2.66 -16.75 -1.98
C ILE A 66 2.00 -16.77 -0.59
N THR A 67 0.90 -16.05 -0.38
CA THR A 67 0.19 -16.01 0.91
C THR A 67 -0.27 -17.38 1.42
N PRO A 68 -0.90 -18.26 0.60
CA PRO A 68 -1.27 -19.61 1.06
C PRO A 68 -0.04 -20.51 1.28
N ILE A 69 1.03 -20.34 0.50
CA ILE A 69 2.29 -21.07 0.71
C ILE A 69 2.92 -20.67 2.04
N LEU A 70 3.08 -19.37 2.32
CA LEU A 70 3.59 -18.85 3.60
C LEU A 70 2.71 -19.25 4.79
N ARG A 71 1.38 -19.33 4.59
CA ARG A 71 0.44 -19.81 5.61
C ARG A 71 0.52 -21.33 5.84
N GLY A 72 0.88 -22.09 4.80
CA GLY A 72 1.05 -23.54 4.83
C GLY A 72 2.44 -24.01 5.26
N GLN A 73 3.40 -23.09 5.41
CA GLN A 73 4.71 -23.39 5.99
C GLN A 73 4.57 -23.62 7.50
N GLU A 74 4.93 -24.83 7.93
CA GLU A 74 5.01 -25.20 9.34
C GLU A 74 6.08 -24.36 10.04
N CYS A 75 5.72 -23.61 11.06
CA CYS A 75 6.66 -22.84 11.87
C CYS A 75 6.46 -23.19 13.34
N GLY A 76 7.42 -23.95 13.89
CA GLY A 76 7.48 -24.36 15.29
C GLY A 76 8.28 -25.65 15.50
N ILE A 77 9.38 -25.60 16.27
CA ILE A 77 10.20 -26.79 16.61
C ILE A 77 9.51 -27.71 17.64
N HIS A 78 8.40 -27.28 18.27
CA HIS A 78 7.70 -28.10 19.29
C HIS A 78 6.15 -28.06 19.26
N SER A 79 5.51 -27.20 18.47
CA SER A 79 4.06 -27.22 18.28
C SER A 79 3.70 -26.63 16.92
N GLN A 80 3.01 -27.41 16.09
CA GLN A 80 2.55 -27.04 14.75
C GLN A 80 1.49 -25.93 14.81
N GLN A 81 1.89 -24.67 14.74
CA GLN A 81 0.98 -23.52 14.74
C GLN A 81 1.07 -22.75 13.42
N LYS A 82 -0.07 -22.25 12.93
CA LYS A 82 -0.14 -21.36 11.77
C LYS A 82 0.51 -20.03 12.14
N CYS A 83 1.69 -19.71 11.59
CA CYS A 83 2.36 -18.43 11.85
C CYS A 83 1.68 -17.27 11.09
N TYR A 84 0.56 -16.79 11.63
CA TYR A 84 -0.06 -15.52 11.23
C TYR A 84 0.90 -14.32 11.23
N PRO A 85 1.85 -14.17 12.19
CA PRO A 85 2.79 -13.05 12.20
C PRO A 85 3.72 -13.01 10.98
N LEU A 86 4.08 -14.17 10.41
CA LEU A 86 4.95 -14.23 9.24
C LEU A 86 4.24 -13.73 7.98
N ALA A 87 2.96 -14.12 7.81
CA ALA A 87 2.14 -13.71 6.67
C ALA A 87 1.86 -12.19 6.65
N PHE A 88 1.72 -11.55 7.81
CA PHE A 88 1.59 -10.08 7.91
C PHE A 88 2.92 -9.34 7.99
N GLY A 89 3.98 -10.00 8.48
CA GLY A 89 5.32 -9.42 8.60
C GLY A 89 6.00 -9.21 7.25
N VAL A 90 5.82 -10.10 6.28
CA VAL A 90 6.43 -9.96 4.94
C VAL A 90 5.93 -8.70 4.21
N PRO A 91 4.61 -8.46 4.06
CA PRO A 91 4.12 -7.19 3.48
C PRO A 91 4.56 -5.95 4.27
N ALA A 92 4.60 -6.03 5.61
CA ALA A 92 5.05 -4.92 6.44
C ALA A 92 6.52 -4.57 6.18
N ALA A 93 7.41 -5.56 6.09
CA ALA A 93 8.82 -5.36 5.77
C ALA A 93 8.99 -4.78 4.35
N LEU A 94 8.27 -5.31 3.37
CA LEU A 94 8.29 -4.76 2.00
C LEU A 94 7.81 -3.30 1.95
N MET A 95 6.79 -2.94 2.73
CA MET A 95 6.32 -1.55 2.84
C MET A 95 7.37 -0.62 3.45
N VAL A 96 8.10 -1.08 4.48
CA VAL A 96 9.20 -0.31 5.08
C VAL A 96 10.32 -0.08 4.05
N VAL A 97 10.70 -1.12 3.29
CA VAL A 97 11.70 -0.99 2.22
C VAL A 97 11.23 0.00 1.14
N ALA A 98 9.98 -0.09 0.71
CA ALA A 98 9.40 0.84 -0.26
C ALA A 98 9.43 2.29 0.25
N LEU A 99 9.13 2.51 1.54
CA LEU A 99 9.19 3.83 2.17
C LEU A 99 10.63 4.38 2.19
N ILE A 100 11.62 3.56 2.52
CA ILE A 100 13.03 3.97 2.50
C ILE A 100 13.44 4.42 1.09
N VAL A 101 13.13 3.63 0.07
CA VAL A 101 13.41 3.97 -1.34
C VAL A 101 12.72 5.28 -1.74
N PHE A 102 11.46 5.45 -1.35
CA PHE A 102 10.70 6.67 -1.62
C PHE A 102 11.34 7.91 -0.97
N ILE A 103 11.76 7.81 0.30
CA ILE A 103 12.42 8.91 1.02
C ILE A 103 13.78 9.22 0.39
N MET A 104 14.57 8.21 0.03
CA MET A 104 15.86 8.40 -0.65
C MET A 104 15.70 9.12 -1.99
N GLY A 105 14.63 8.82 -2.75
CA GLY A 105 14.31 9.49 -4.01
C GLY A 105 13.73 10.91 -3.87
N SER A 106 13.39 11.35 -2.66
CA SER A 106 12.66 12.60 -2.42
C SER A 106 13.33 13.88 -2.92
N GLY A 107 14.65 13.85 -3.11
CA GLY A 107 15.41 14.96 -3.71
C GLY A 107 15.26 15.09 -5.22
N MET A 108 14.84 14.03 -5.91
CA MET A 108 14.70 13.98 -7.38
C MET A 108 13.26 14.21 -7.85
N TYR A 109 12.29 14.22 -6.93
CA TYR A 109 10.89 14.36 -7.30
C TYR A 109 10.50 15.81 -7.59
N ASN A 110 9.59 15.98 -8.54
CA ASN A 110 9.04 17.28 -8.87
C ASN A 110 7.93 17.58 -7.86
N LYS A 111 8.13 18.57 -7.00
CA LYS A 111 7.17 18.93 -5.96
C LYS A 111 6.20 19.94 -6.52
N THR A 112 5.09 19.45 -7.09
CA THR A 112 3.99 20.29 -7.57
C THR A 112 3.48 21.19 -6.44
N ALA A 113 3.31 22.48 -6.74
CA ALA A 113 2.74 23.43 -5.78
C ALA A 113 1.29 23.03 -5.40
N PRO A 114 0.85 23.28 -4.16
CA PRO A 114 -0.48 22.88 -3.71
C PRO A 114 -1.58 23.53 -4.57
N LYS A 115 -2.28 22.72 -5.37
CA LYS A 115 -3.43 23.15 -6.19
C LYS A 115 -4.70 23.20 -5.33
N GLY A 116 -4.88 24.28 -4.55
CA GLY A 116 -6.16 24.67 -3.94
C GLY A 116 -6.89 23.60 -3.11
N ASN A 117 -8.12 23.91 -2.68
CA ASN A 117 -8.91 23.05 -1.78
C ASN A 117 -9.91 22.19 -2.58
N ILE A 118 -9.40 21.17 -3.29
CA ILE A 118 -10.18 20.28 -4.18
C ILE A 118 -11.39 19.65 -3.46
N MET A 119 -11.27 19.36 -2.15
CA MET A 119 -12.36 18.80 -1.37
C MET A 119 -13.56 19.75 -1.24
N LEU A 120 -13.30 21.06 -1.16
CA LEU A 120 -14.33 22.08 -1.08
C LEU A 120 -15.02 22.30 -2.43
N GLU A 121 -14.29 22.15 -3.54
CA GLU A 121 -14.87 22.15 -4.89
C GLU A 121 -15.75 20.92 -5.15
N VAL A 122 -15.27 19.72 -4.78
CA VAL A 122 -16.05 18.48 -4.96
C VAL A 122 -17.30 18.49 -4.08
N CYS A 123 -17.22 18.97 -2.83
CA CYS A 123 -18.41 19.14 -1.99
C CYS A 123 -19.39 20.19 -2.52
N LYS A 124 -18.91 21.26 -3.18
CA LYS A 124 -19.77 22.27 -3.83
C LYS A 124 -20.42 21.78 -5.12
N CYS A 125 -19.83 20.81 -5.81
CA CYS A 125 -20.43 20.21 -7.01
C CYS A 125 -21.47 19.12 -6.70
N ILE A 126 -21.48 18.59 -5.47
CA ILE A 126 -22.39 17.52 -5.04
C ILE A 126 -23.62 18.07 -4.28
N GLY A 127 -23.56 19.29 -3.75
CA GLY A 127 -24.68 19.97 -3.06
C GLY A 127 -25.33 21.04 -3.93
#